data_AF-X1VQG8-F1
#
_entry.id   AF-X1VQG8-F1
#
_cell.length_a   1.000
_cell.length_b   1.000
_cell.length_c   1.000
_cell.angle_alpha   90.00
_cell.angle_beta   90.00
_cell.angle_gamma   90.00
#
_symmetry.space_group_name_H-M   'P 1'
#
loop_
_entity.id
_entity.type
_entity.pdbx_description
1 polymer ?
#
loop_
_entity_poly.entity_id
_entity_poly.type
_entity_poly.pdbx_seq_one_letter_code
_entity_poly.pdbx_strand_id
1 'polypeptide(L)' 'MAIQARDKLILALDVDTQEEVEGLVEKLADFIGIFKVGHRLFTRYGPKIIKVIKKKKV' A
#
# COMPACT_ATOMS: atom_id res chain seq x y z
N MET A 1 -18.66 16.29 7.69
CA MET A 1 -18.22 15.06 6.99
C MET A 1 -17.94 13.99 8.03
N ALA A 2 -18.42 12.77 7.82
CA ALA A 2 -18.09 11.65 8.70
C ALA A 2 -16.68 11.14 8.36
N ILE A 3 -15.81 11.01 9.36
CA ILE A 3 -14.48 10.44 9.15
C ILE A 3 -14.65 8.93 8.97
N GLN A 4 -14.19 8.37 7.85
CA GLN A 4 -14.25 6.92 7.65
C GLN A 4 -13.05 6.25 8.34
N ALA A 5 -13.22 5.02 8.82
CA ALA A 5 -12.14 4.28 9.48
C ALA A 5 -10.89 4.16 8.58
N ARG A 6 -11.09 3.98 7.26
CA ARG A 6 -10.01 3.92 6.26
C ARG A 6 -9.14 5.17 6.22
N ASP A 7 -9.70 6.35 6.51
CA ASP A 7 -8.96 7.62 6.46
C ASP A 7 -8.03 7.81 7.67
N LYS A 8 -8.20 6.97 8.71
CA LYS A 8 -7.41 7.01 9.94
C LYS A 8 -6.31 5.95 10.00
N LEU A 9 -6.27 5.04 9.02
CA LEU A 9 -5.37 3.89 9.03
C LEU A 9 -4.29 4.03 7.96
N ILE A 10 -3.04 3.91 8.41
CA ILE A 10 -1.85 3.82 7.56
C ILE A 10 -1.26 2.43 7.74
N LEU A 11 -1.19 1.65 6.66
CA LEU A 11 -0.50 0.36 6.66
C LEU A 11 0.94 0.55 6.21
N ALA A 12 1.90 0.17 7.05
CA ALA A 12 3.30 0.08 6.64
C ALA A 12 3.54 -1.23 5.88
N LEU A 13 4.00 -1.13 4.63
CA LEU A 13 4.41 -2.28 3.83
C LEU A 13 5.85 -2.68 4.19
N ASP A 14 6.02 -3.40 5.29
CA ASP A 14 7.32 -3.95 5.72
C ASP A 14 7.48 -5.38 5.21
N VAL A 15 7.61 -5.51 3.89
CA VAL A 15 7.80 -6.76 3.15
C VAL A 15 8.85 -6.56 2.06
N ASP A 16 9.45 -7.64 1.57
CA ASP A 16 10.64 -7.55 0.72
C ASP A 16 10.35 -7.72 -0.78
N THR A 17 9.21 -8.32 -1.12
CA THR A 17 8.85 -8.68 -2.50
C THR A 17 7.65 -7.89 -3.03
N GLN A 18 7.57 -7.76 -4.36
CA GLN A 18 6.43 -7.10 -5.01
C GLN A 18 5.15 -7.94 -4.81
N GLU A 19 5.29 -9.26 -4.80
CA GLU A 19 4.21 -10.23 -4.63
C GLU A 19 3.55 -10.10 -3.25
N GLU A 20 4.36 -9.91 -2.20
CA GLU A 20 3.83 -9.66 -0.85
C GLU A 20 3.10 -8.31 -0.77
N VAL A 21 3.63 -7.26 -1.42
CA VAL A 21 2.95 -5.96 -1.52
C VAL A 21 1.61 -6.11 -2.21
N GLU A 22 1.56 -6.80 -3.35
CA GLU A 22 0.32 -7.05 -4.09
C GLU A 22 -0.71 -7.80 -3.23
N GLY A 23 -0.29 -8.86 -2.55
CA GLY A 23 -1.17 -9.64 -1.68
C GLY A 23 -1.72 -8.84 -0.49
N LEU A 24 -0.93 -7.95 0.11
CA LEU A 24 -1.39 -7.08 1.19
C LEU A 24 -2.35 -6.00 0.71
N VAL A 25 -2.03 -5.34 -0.41
CA VAL A 25 -2.90 -4.32 -1.02
C VAL A 25 -4.23 -4.94 -1.43
N GLU A 26 -4.21 -6.12 -2.05
CA GLU A 26 -5.43 -6.82 -2.46
C GLU A 26 -6.34 -7.14 -1.29
N LYS A 27 -5.79 -7.60 -0.16
CA LYS A 27 -6.59 -7.98 1.01
C LYS A 27 -7.12 -6.79 1.81
N LEU A 28 -6.45 -5.64 1.77
CA LEU A 28 -6.66 -4.56 2.75
C LEU A 28 -7.10 -3.23 2.14
N ALA A 29 -7.14 -3.07 0.82
CA ALA A 29 -7.47 -1.80 0.16
C ALA A 29 -8.88 -1.25 0.48
N ASP A 30 -9.83 -2.11 0.83
CA ASP A 30 -11.19 -1.67 1.22
C ASP A 30 -11.22 -1.03 2.61
N PHE A 31 -10.22 -1.30 3.45
CA PHE A 31 -10.14 -0.88 4.85
C PHE A 31 -9.08 0.19 5.12
N ILE A 32 -8.10 0.36 4.22
CA ILE A 32 -6.93 1.22 4.43
C ILE A 32 -6.88 2.32 3.37
N GLY A 33 -6.81 3.58 3.82
CA GLY A 33 -6.69 4.74 2.93
C GLY A 33 -5.25 5.06 2.51
N ILE A 34 -4.24 4.62 3.28
CA ILE A 34 -2.83 4.95 3.01
C ILE A 34 -1.93 3.73 3.19
N PHE A 35 -1.16 3.40 2.16
CA PHE A 35 -0.08 2.41 2.21
C PHE A 35 1.27 3.13 2.22
N LYS A 36 2.05 2.97 3.30
CA LYS A 36 3.39 3.54 3.45
C LYS A 36 4.41 2.60 2.81
N VAL A 37 5.11 3.11 1.79
CA VAL A 37 6.24 2.42 1.15
C VAL A 37 7.55 2.83 1.82
N GLY A 38 8.28 1.86 2.35
CA GLY A 38 9.60 2.07 2.94
C GLY A 38 10.71 2.26 1.88
N HIS A 39 11.87 2.79 2.32
CA HIS A 39 13.01 3.05 1.43
C HIS A 39 13.53 1.79 0.72
N ARG A 40 13.55 0.62 1.39
CA ARG A 40 14.01 -0.64 0.78
C ARG A 40 13.19 -1.02 -0.46
N LEU A 41 11.86 -1.05 -0.32
CA LEU A 41 10.94 -1.31 -1.43
C LEU A 41 11.07 -0.28 -2.54
N PHE A 42 11.13 1.01 -2.19
CA PHE A 42 11.27 2.07 -3.20
C PHE A 42 12.62 2.03 -3.91
N THR A 43 13.72 1.77 -3.22
CA THR A 43 15.04 1.65 -3.86
C THR A 43 15.14 0.42 -4.75
N ARG A 44 14.54 -0.71 -4.34
CA ARG A 44 14.55 -1.96 -5.13
C ARG A 44 13.67 -1.87 -6.37
N TYR A 45 12.46 -1.34 -6.26
CA TYR A 45 11.45 -1.39 -7.33
C TYR A 45 11.14 -0.02 -7.96
N GLY A 46 11.62 1.07 -7.37
CA GLY A 46 11.40 2.43 -7.86
C GLY A 46 9.93 2.82 -7.92
N PRO A 47 9.56 3.74 -8.83
CA PRO A 47 8.17 4.15 -9.06
C PRO A 47 7.23 3.00 -9.45
N LYS A 48 7.73 1.84 -9.88
CA LYS A 48 6.91 0.68 -10.24
C LYS A 48 6.08 0.20 -9.05
N ILE A 49 6.64 0.20 -7.84
CA ILE A 49 5.90 -0.27 -6.64
C ILE A 49 4.70 0.62 -6.33
N ILE A 50 4.79 1.92 -6.63
CA ILE A 50 3.67 2.85 -6.47
C ILE A 50 2.57 2.55 -7.50
N LYS A 51 2.95 2.22 -8.74
CA LYS A 51 1.98 1.81 -9.78
C LYS A 51 1.25 0.53 -9.40
N VAL A 52 1.96 -0.43 -8.80
CA VAL A 52 1.40 -1.68 -8.29
C VAL A 52 0.33 -1.40 -7.23
N ILE A 53 0.64 -0.56 -6.23
CA ILE A 53 -0.30 -0.20 -5.17
C ILE A 53 -1.54 0.52 -5.76
N LYS A 54 -1.34 1.46 -6.67
CA LYS A 54 -2.42 2.26 -7.30
C LYS A 54 -3.24 1.52 -8.36
N LYS A 55 -2.89 0.29 -8.75
CA LYS A 55 -3.75 -0.51 -9.65
C LYS A 55 -5.11 -0.81 -9.03
N LYS A 56 -5.19 -0.87 -7.70
CA LYS A 56 -6.46 -0.87 -6.97
C LYS A 56 -6.81 0.59 -6.64
N LYS A 57 -8.11 0.91 -6.61
CA LYS A 57 -8.61 2.24 -6.24
C LYS A 57 -8.37 2.49 -4.74
N VAL A 58 -7.11 2.72 -4.38
CA VAL A 58 -6.72 3.21 -3.05
C VAL A 58 -6.80 4.73 -3.03
#